data_AF-A0A6G0W9X0-F1
#
_entry.id   AF-A0A6G0W9X0-F1
#
_cell.length_a   1.000
_cell.length_b   1.000
_cell.length_c   1.000
_cell.angle_alpha   90.00
_cell.angle_beta   90.00
_cell.angle_gamma   90.00
#
_symmetry.space_group_name_H-M   'P 1'
#
loop_
_entity.id
_entity.type
_entity.pdbx_description
1 polymer ?
#
loop_
_entity_poly.entity_id
_entity_poly.type
_entity_poly.pdbx_seq_one_letter_code
_entity_poly.pdbx_strand_id
1 'polypeptide(L)'
;MLHLTPPPPSSRGYDAYSLAFHESFVLPLDLIVVAADMEAYISKSEQERELLCNELSFLSPPYLPRGRLCMWIREFGVLGIARIFRYRPHLLNEDFAVYFAYAGRIDLLRFIHSKGIYLTSRATVVAATRGHLEVVKFLCEVSYWHALARVRASYLGHYDVVEYLENYEYVHELSSGCTPVLQPY
;
A
#
# COMPACT_ATOMS: atom_id res chain seq x y z
N MET A 1 23.43 16.30 70.36
CA MET A 1 24.71 15.67 69.94
C MET A 1 24.33 14.33 69.32
N LEU A 2 24.42 14.06 68.02
CA LEU A 2 25.38 14.49 66.99
C LEU A 2 24.65 15.00 65.72
N HIS A 3 25.17 16.08 65.14
CA HIS A 3 24.91 16.49 63.75
C HIS A 3 25.70 15.59 62.78
N LEU A 4 25.19 15.41 61.54
CA LEU A 4 25.91 15.36 60.23
C LEU A 4 24.97 14.78 59.13
N THR A 5 24.12 15.63 58.51
CA THR A 5 24.15 16.16 57.11
C THR A 5 23.48 15.28 56.02
N PRO A 6 22.62 15.85 55.15
CA PRO A 6 21.97 15.14 54.04
C PRO A 6 22.93 14.88 52.86
N PRO A 7 22.70 13.82 52.04
CA PRO A 7 23.54 13.53 50.88
C PRO A 7 23.33 14.57 49.74
N PRO A 8 24.35 14.81 48.89
CA PRO A 8 24.30 15.82 47.83
C PRO A 8 23.41 15.39 46.65
N PRO A 9 22.97 16.35 45.81
CA PRO A 9 22.17 16.05 44.63
C PRO A 9 23.08 15.71 43.45
N SER A 10 23.06 14.46 42.96
CA SER A 10 23.60 14.14 41.63
C SER A 10 22.85 13.00 40.94
N SER A 11 21.97 13.45 40.04
CA SER A 11 21.67 12.94 38.70
C SER A 11 21.16 11.51 38.49
N ARG A 12 19.91 11.47 37.98
CA ARG A 12 19.23 10.38 37.24
C ARG A 12 18.71 9.25 38.13
N GLY A 13 17.41 9.05 38.35
CA GLY A 13 16.22 9.44 37.60
C GLY A 13 15.63 8.21 36.90
N TYR A 14 14.33 7.96 37.12
CA TYR A 14 13.41 7.21 36.25
C TYR A 14 13.12 5.71 36.45
N ASP A 15 13.42 5.08 37.58
CA ASP A 15 13.15 3.62 37.70
C ASP A 15 11.70 3.20 38.03
N ALA A 16 10.78 4.14 38.25
CA ALA A 16 9.37 3.81 38.50
C ALA A 16 8.42 4.14 37.32
N TYR A 17 8.90 4.86 36.30
CA TYR A 17 8.12 5.22 35.10
C TYR A 17 8.70 4.66 33.79
N SER A 18 9.93 4.12 33.78
CA SER A 18 10.54 3.48 32.61
C SER A 18 9.83 2.20 32.14
N LEU A 19 9.07 1.53 33.01
CA LEU A 19 8.38 0.27 32.69
C LEU A 19 6.98 0.46 32.10
N ALA A 20 6.47 1.68 31.99
CA ALA A 20 5.12 1.94 31.47
C ALA A 20 5.10 2.64 30.10
N PHE A 21 6.26 3.01 29.53
CA PHE A 21 6.31 3.78 28.28
C PHE A 21 7.19 3.17 27.17
N HIS A 22 7.89 2.06 27.42
CA HIS A 22 8.76 1.42 26.43
C HIS A 22 8.15 0.25 25.64
N GLU A 23 6.96 -0.24 26.01
CA GLU A 23 6.28 -1.34 25.29
C GLU A 23 5.60 -0.92 23.97
N SER A 24 5.55 0.39 23.68
CA SER A 24 4.72 0.93 22.59
C SER A 24 5.32 0.80 21.17
N PHE A 25 6.59 0.38 21.05
CA PHE A 25 7.28 0.22 19.75
C PHE A 25 7.87 -1.17 19.52
N VAL A 26 7.82 -2.06 20.52
CA VAL A 26 8.27 -3.45 20.34
C VAL A 26 7.20 -4.18 19.55
N LEU A 27 7.60 -4.76 18.43
CA LEU A 27 6.72 -5.49 17.55
C LEU A 27 6.22 -6.76 18.27
N PRO A 28 4.90 -7.04 18.31
CA PRO A 28 4.38 -8.26 18.90
C PRO A 28 5.05 -9.51 18.31
N LEU A 29 5.32 -10.53 19.12
CA LEU A 29 6.09 -11.71 18.67
C LEU A 29 5.50 -12.38 17.43
N ASP A 30 4.17 -12.43 17.33
CA ASP A 30 3.44 -13.00 16.21
C ASP A 30 3.54 -12.16 14.92
N LEU A 31 3.98 -10.90 15.04
CA LEU A 31 4.13 -9.95 13.95
C LEU A 31 5.60 -9.81 13.48
N ILE A 32 6.58 -10.26 14.27
CA ILE A 32 8.03 -10.17 13.94
C ILE A 32 8.36 -10.85 12.62
N VAL A 33 7.93 -12.11 12.46
CA VAL A 33 8.24 -12.89 11.25
C VAL A 33 7.58 -12.26 10.02
N VAL A 34 6.36 -11.75 10.18
CA VAL A 34 5.60 -11.12 9.10
C VAL A 34 6.25 -9.81 8.67
N ALA A 35 6.64 -8.97 9.61
CA ALA A 35 7.35 -7.73 9.31
C ALA A 35 8.69 -8.00 8.61
N ALA A 36 9.47 -8.99 9.08
CA ALA A 36 10.71 -9.39 8.42
C ALA A 36 10.48 -9.92 7.00
N ASP A 37 9.43 -10.71 6.77
CA ASP A 37 9.04 -11.19 5.43
C ASP A 37 8.61 -10.01 4.53
N MET A 38 7.94 -8.98 5.07
CA MET A 38 7.60 -7.75 4.34
C MET A 38 8.83 -6.91 3.99
N GLU A 39 9.75 -6.70 4.94
CA GLU A 39 11.02 -5.99 4.73
C GLU A 39 11.85 -6.69 3.64
N ALA A 40 12.00 -8.01 3.74
CA ALA A 40 12.74 -8.80 2.74
C ALA A 40 12.08 -8.77 1.35
N TYR A 41 10.75 -8.60 1.28
CA TYR A 41 10.04 -8.41 0.03
C TYR A 41 10.32 -7.03 -0.57
N ILE A 42 10.25 -5.96 0.24
CA ILE A 42 10.54 -4.59 -0.20
C ILE A 42 11.97 -4.47 -0.72
N SER A 43 12.96 -5.00 -0.01
CA SER A 43 14.36 -4.92 -0.45
C SER A 43 14.62 -5.66 -1.78
N LYS A 44 13.90 -6.76 -2.04
CA LYS A 44 14.00 -7.46 -3.33
C LYS A 44 13.35 -6.69 -4.46
N SER A 45 12.19 -6.07 -4.22
CA SER A 45 11.52 -5.27 -5.25
C SER A 45 12.37 -4.07 -5.65
N GLU A 46 13.11 -3.45 -4.72
CA GLU A 46 14.06 -2.37 -5.01
C GLU A 46 15.21 -2.83 -5.90
N GLN A 47 15.86 -3.95 -5.56
CA GLN A 47 16.95 -4.50 -6.36
C GLN A 47 16.49 -4.88 -7.77
N GLU A 48 15.31 -5.49 -7.91
CA GLU A 48 14.75 -5.82 -9.22
C GLU A 48 14.37 -4.57 -10.02
N ARG A 49 13.85 -3.52 -9.38
CA ARG A 49 13.57 -2.23 -10.04
C ARG A 49 14.84 -1.62 -10.62
N GLU A 50 15.95 -1.65 -9.88
CA GLU A 50 17.25 -1.16 -10.35
C GLU A 50 17.76 -1.97 -11.55
N LEU A 51 17.56 -3.29 -11.53
CA LEU A 51 17.90 -4.19 -12.64
C LEU A 51 16.98 -4.04 -13.86
N LEU A 52 15.72 -3.66 -13.64
CA LEU A 52 14.66 -3.56 -14.64
C LEU A 52 14.45 -2.12 -15.16
N CYS A 53 15.47 -1.25 -15.14
CA CYS A 53 15.48 0.06 -15.80
C CYS A 53 15.30 0.01 -17.34
N ASN A 54 14.64 -1.01 -17.89
CA ASN A 54 14.21 -1.12 -19.28
C ASN A 54 12.70 -0.86 -19.36
N GLU A 55 12.27 -0.18 -20.43
CA GLU A 55 10.92 0.39 -20.69
C GLU A 55 9.73 -0.58 -20.54
N LEU A 56 9.98 -1.87 -20.35
CA LEU A 56 9.00 -2.94 -20.31
C LEU A 56 8.72 -3.48 -18.88
N SER A 57 9.23 -2.84 -17.82
CA SER A 57 9.06 -3.31 -16.43
C SER A 57 7.59 -3.50 -15.98
N PHE A 58 6.64 -2.78 -16.59
CA PHE A 58 5.20 -2.94 -16.36
C PHE A 58 4.59 -4.19 -17.01
N LEU A 59 5.34 -4.92 -17.85
CA LEU A 59 4.92 -6.20 -18.46
C LEU A 59 5.17 -7.40 -17.55
N SER A 60 6.11 -7.31 -16.62
CA SER A 60 6.37 -8.37 -15.67
C SER A 60 5.26 -8.42 -14.62
N PRO A 61 4.75 -9.61 -14.25
CA PRO A 61 3.85 -9.74 -13.12
C PRO A 61 4.53 -9.18 -11.87
N PRO A 62 3.79 -8.51 -10.97
CA PRO A 62 4.38 -7.98 -9.75
C PRO A 62 5.03 -9.14 -8.98
N TYR A 63 6.24 -8.93 -8.45
CA TYR A 63 6.81 -9.87 -7.49
C TYR A 63 5.78 -10.08 -6.38
N LEU A 64 5.50 -11.32 -6.01
CA LEU A 64 4.49 -11.61 -4.99
C LEU A 64 5.19 -11.91 -3.66
N PRO A 65 4.65 -11.44 -2.53
CA PRO A 65 5.15 -11.85 -1.23
C PRO A 65 5.15 -13.38 -1.10
N ARG A 66 6.19 -13.94 -0.48
CA ARG A 66 6.34 -15.41 -0.37
C ARG A 66 5.23 -16.03 0.49
N GLY A 67 5.07 -17.35 0.36
CA GLY A 67 3.92 -18.12 0.86
C GLY A 67 3.43 -17.76 2.27
N ARG A 68 4.31 -17.61 3.27
CA ARG A 68 3.88 -17.29 4.64
C ARG A 68 3.16 -15.94 4.74
N LEU A 69 3.70 -14.89 4.13
CA LEU A 69 3.11 -13.57 4.12
C LEU A 69 1.77 -13.54 3.36
N CYS A 70 1.67 -14.24 2.22
CA CYS A 70 0.40 -14.41 1.51
C CYS A 70 -0.67 -15.09 2.38
N MET A 71 -0.31 -16.19 3.03
CA MET A 71 -1.24 -16.95 3.88
C MET A 71 -1.68 -16.11 5.09
N TRP A 72 -0.76 -15.35 5.68
CA TRP A 72 -1.05 -14.45 6.78
C TRP A 72 -2.00 -13.32 6.37
N ILE A 73 -1.78 -12.66 5.22
CA ILE A 73 -2.69 -11.62 4.71
C ILE A 73 -4.08 -12.19 4.40
N ARG A 74 -4.15 -13.43 3.92
CA ARG A 74 -5.44 -14.11 3.68
C ARG A 74 -6.19 -14.38 4.99
N GLU A 75 -5.48 -14.83 6.02
CA GLU A 75 -6.06 -15.19 7.31
C GLU A 75 -6.49 -13.97 8.12
N PHE A 76 -5.62 -12.96 8.25
CA PHE A 76 -5.86 -11.82 9.14
C PHE A 76 -6.45 -10.60 8.43
N GLY A 77 -6.36 -10.52 7.11
CA GLY A 77 -6.96 -9.47 6.28
C GLY A 77 -6.69 -8.06 6.82
N VAL A 78 -7.74 -7.25 6.86
CA VAL A 78 -7.68 -5.84 7.31
C VAL A 78 -7.15 -5.73 8.74
N LEU A 79 -7.50 -6.67 9.64
CA LEU A 79 -7.03 -6.64 11.03
C LEU A 79 -5.51 -6.83 11.12
N GLY A 80 -4.96 -7.75 10.34
CA GLY A 80 -3.52 -7.94 10.22
C GLY A 80 -2.83 -6.69 9.71
N ILE A 81 -3.31 -6.16 8.57
CA ILE A 81 -2.75 -4.93 7.98
C ILE A 81 -2.87 -3.73 8.92
N ALA A 82 -3.96 -3.62 9.70
CA ALA A 82 -4.12 -2.57 10.70
C ALA A 82 -3.09 -2.67 11.84
N ARG A 83 -2.73 -3.89 12.26
CA ARG A 83 -1.65 -4.11 13.23
C ARG A 83 -0.31 -3.70 12.64
N ILE A 84 -0.01 -4.07 11.39
CA ILE A 84 1.21 -3.61 10.71
C ILE A 84 1.25 -2.09 10.62
N PHE A 85 0.15 -1.45 10.20
CA PHE A 85 0.06 0.00 10.13
C PHE A 85 0.35 0.68 11.48
N ARG A 86 -0.13 0.10 12.59
CA ARG A 86 0.08 0.64 13.94
C ARG A 86 1.55 0.61 14.37
N TYR A 87 2.29 -0.47 14.07
CA TYR A 87 3.66 -0.65 14.55
C TYR A 87 4.73 -0.25 13.52
N ARG A 88 4.46 -0.45 12.23
CA ARG A 88 5.40 -0.30 11.10
C ARG A 88 4.69 0.21 9.84
N PRO A 89 4.17 1.45 9.83
CA PRO A 89 3.38 1.97 8.71
C PRO A 89 4.15 2.06 7.39
N HIS A 90 5.48 2.26 7.43
CA HIS A 90 6.34 2.32 6.24
C HIS A 90 6.40 1.01 5.44
N LEU A 91 6.01 -0.13 6.04
CA LEU A 91 5.93 -1.40 5.33
C LEU A 91 4.74 -1.45 4.36
N LEU A 92 3.74 -0.59 4.54
CA LEU A 92 2.58 -0.49 3.65
C LEU A 92 2.86 0.58 2.59
N ASN A 93 3.60 0.20 1.55
CA ASN A 93 3.97 1.04 0.43
C ASN A 93 3.16 0.70 -0.84
N GLU A 94 3.48 1.36 -1.95
CA GLU A 94 2.85 1.13 -3.25
C GLU A 94 2.97 -0.31 -3.77
N ASP A 95 4.01 -1.07 -3.40
CA ASP A 95 4.16 -2.46 -3.82
C ASP A 95 3.09 -3.35 -3.18
N PHE A 96 2.74 -3.09 -1.91
CA PHE A 96 1.63 -3.77 -1.26
C PHE A 96 0.27 -3.35 -1.83
N ALA A 97 0.10 -2.09 -2.26
CA ALA A 97 -1.10 -1.69 -3.00
C ALA A 97 -1.27 -2.49 -4.30
N VAL A 98 -0.18 -2.68 -5.06
CA VAL A 98 -0.20 -3.51 -6.28
C VAL A 98 -0.50 -4.97 -5.97
N TYR A 99 0.07 -5.50 -4.89
CA TYR A 99 -0.23 -6.87 -4.45
C TYR A 99 -1.71 -7.03 -4.06
N PHE A 100 -2.28 -6.11 -3.29
CA PHE A 100 -3.69 -6.18 -2.92
C PHE A 100 -4.60 -6.10 -4.14
N ALA A 101 -4.24 -5.28 -5.13
CA ALA A 101 -4.94 -5.23 -6.40
C ALA A 101 -4.81 -6.52 -7.20
N TYR A 102 -3.62 -7.13 -7.25
CA TYR A 102 -3.39 -8.44 -7.87
C TYR A 102 -4.23 -9.55 -7.24
N ALA A 103 -4.39 -9.50 -5.91
CA ALA A 103 -5.14 -10.48 -5.14
C ALA A 103 -6.66 -10.21 -5.12
N GLY A 104 -7.14 -9.13 -5.73
CA GLY A 104 -8.56 -8.75 -5.71
C GLY A 104 -9.05 -8.27 -4.35
N ARG A 105 -8.14 -7.88 -3.45
CA ARG A 105 -8.43 -7.52 -2.04
C ARG A 105 -8.80 -6.05 -1.90
N ILE A 106 -10.00 -5.69 -2.36
CA ILE A 106 -10.55 -4.33 -2.27
C ILE A 106 -10.66 -3.83 -0.82
N ASP A 107 -10.91 -4.72 0.12
CA ASP A 107 -10.98 -4.44 1.56
C ASP A 107 -9.65 -3.86 2.09
N LEU A 108 -8.53 -4.44 1.66
CA LEU A 108 -7.20 -3.99 2.05
C LEU A 108 -6.83 -2.67 1.37
N LEU A 109 -7.19 -2.51 0.09
CA LEU A 109 -6.98 -1.27 -0.67
C LEU A 109 -7.73 -0.09 -0.06
N ARG A 110 -9.02 -0.27 0.27
CA ARG A 110 -9.82 0.75 0.96
C ARG A 110 -9.23 1.09 2.32
N PHE A 111 -8.75 0.09 3.06
CA PHE A 111 -8.10 0.32 4.35
C PHE A 111 -6.85 1.19 4.20
N ILE A 112 -5.88 0.82 3.36
CA ILE A 112 -4.63 1.60 3.23
C ILE A 112 -4.90 3.01 2.70
N HIS A 113 -5.83 3.15 1.75
CA HIS A 113 -6.24 4.45 1.23
C HIS A 113 -6.87 5.34 2.33
N SER A 114 -7.72 4.76 3.18
CA SER A 114 -8.31 5.49 4.34
C SER A 114 -7.27 5.95 5.36
N LYS A 115 -6.07 5.38 5.34
CA LYS A 115 -4.94 5.78 6.19
C LYS A 115 -4.00 6.80 5.53
N GLY A 116 -4.36 7.29 4.34
CA GLY A 116 -3.55 8.25 3.59
C GLY A 116 -2.32 7.63 2.92
N ILE A 117 -2.28 6.30 2.79
CA ILE A 117 -1.23 5.63 2.02
C ILE A 117 -1.57 5.79 0.54
N TYR A 118 -0.62 6.34 -0.23
CA TYR A 118 -0.75 6.52 -1.66
C TYR A 118 -0.87 5.15 -2.35
N LEU A 119 -1.84 5.05 -3.25
CA LEU A 119 -1.93 3.94 -4.18
C LEU A 119 -1.08 4.23 -5.42
N THR A 120 -1.17 3.37 -6.43
CA THR A 120 -0.44 3.55 -7.69
C THR A 120 -1.32 3.13 -8.86
N SER A 121 -1.17 3.82 -9.99
CA SER A 121 -1.88 3.48 -11.24
C SER A 121 -1.50 2.10 -11.79
N ARG A 122 -0.31 1.59 -11.41
CA ARG A 122 0.10 0.19 -11.67
C ARG A 122 -0.87 -0.81 -11.05
N ALA A 123 -1.47 -0.49 -9.89
CA ALA A 123 -2.45 -1.34 -9.23
C ALA A 123 -3.69 -1.54 -10.13
N THR A 124 -4.11 -0.51 -10.86
CA THR A 124 -5.27 -0.59 -11.77
C THR A 124 -4.97 -1.46 -12.97
N VAL A 125 -3.77 -1.33 -13.56
CA VAL A 125 -3.35 -2.20 -14.66
C VAL A 125 -3.34 -3.67 -14.21
N VAL A 126 -2.83 -3.94 -13.01
CA VAL A 126 -2.76 -5.30 -12.45
C VAL A 126 -4.14 -5.85 -12.06
N ALA A 127 -5.04 -5.02 -11.52
CA ALA A 127 -6.42 -5.44 -11.27
C ALA A 127 -7.14 -5.75 -12.59
N ALA A 128 -6.92 -4.94 -13.62
CA ALA A 128 -7.53 -5.12 -14.93
C ALA A 128 -7.01 -6.37 -15.66
N THR A 129 -5.71 -6.70 -15.54
CA THR A 129 -5.16 -7.95 -16.08
C THR A 129 -5.72 -9.20 -15.38
N ARG A 130 -6.29 -9.04 -14.19
CA ARG A 130 -6.88 -10.12 -13.39
C ARG A 130 -8.40 -10.20 -13.49
N GLY A 131 -9.04 -9.24 -14.17
CA GLY A 131 -10.49 -9.13 -14.22
C GLY A 131 -11.12 -8.72 -12.89
N HIS A 132 -10.37 -8.05 -12.01
CA HIS A 132 -10.90 -7.61 -10.71
C HIS A 132 -11.65 -6.29 -10.83
N LEU A 133 -12.85 -6.34 -11.45
CA LEU A 133 -13.68 -5.18 -11.76
C LEU A 133 -13.91 -4.26 -10.55
N GLU A 134 -14.28 -4.80 -9.40
CA GLU A 134 -14.55 -3.99 -8.20
C GLU A 134 -13.31 -3.24 -7.69
N VAL A 135 -12.13 -3.82 -7.86
CA VAL A 135 -10.87 -3.13 -7.55
C VAL A 135 -10.62 -2.02 -8.56
N VAL A 136 -10.84 -2.26 -9.86
CA VAL A 136 -10.68 -1.25 -10.91
C VAL A 136 -11.62 -0.06 -10.67
N LYS A 137 -12.90 -0.31 -10.35
CA LYS A 137 -13.87 0.73 -10.00
C LYS A 137 -13.36 1.61 -8.86
N PHE A 138 -12.96 0.99 -7.75
CA PHE A 138 -12.43 1.73 -6.62
C PHE A 138 -11.20 2.57 -6.98
N LEU A 139 -10.24 2.00 -7.72
CA LEU A 139 -9.03 2.72 -8.10
C LEU A 139 -9.33 3.89 -9.06
N CYS A 140 -10.31 3.74 -9.96
CA CYS A 140 -10.80 4.83 -10.79
C CYS A 140 -11.47 5.94 -9.95
N GLU A 141 -12.34 5.60 -9.00
CA GLU A 141 -12.99 6.56 -8.09
C GLU A 141 -12.01 7.43 -7.30
N VAL A 142 -10.87 6.86 -6.91
CA VAL A 142 -9.81 7.58 -6.19
C VAL A 142 -8.70 8.12 -7.11
N SER A 143 -8.98 8.25 -8.41
CA SER A 143 -8.12 8.86 -9.44
C SER A 143 -6.78 8.14 -9.71
N TYR A 144 -6.72 6.82 -9.49
CA TYR A 144 -5.55 5.97 -9.78
C TYR A 144 -5.72 5.14 -11.06
N TRP A 145 -6.32 5.68 -12.12
CA TRP A 145 -6.53 4.95 -13.37
C TRP A 145 -5.29 5.00 -14.31
N HIS A 146 -5.24 4.11 -15.30
CA HIS A 146 -4.17 4.08 -16.31
C HIS A 146 -4.68 3.54 -17.66
N ALA A 147 -4.34 4.19 -18.78
CA ALA A 147 -4.81 3.80 -20.12
C ALA A 147 -4.48 2.33 -20.50
N LEU A 148 -3.31 1.83 -20.09
CA LEU A 148 -2.91 0.43 -20.30
C LEU A 148 -3.87 -0.59 -19.64
N ALA A 149 -4.63 -0.22 -18.62
CA ALA A 149 -5.53 -1.15 -17.94
C ALA A 149 -6.59 -1.71 -18.91
N ARG A 150 -7.17 -0.87 -19.77
CA ARG A 150 -8.16 -1.26 -20.77
C ARG A 150 -7.55 -2.18 -21.84
N VAL A 151 -6.37 -1.83 -22.35
CA VAL A 151 -5.64 -2.64 -23.35
C VAL A 151 -5.37 -4.04 -22.80
N ARG A 152 -4.95 -4.14 -21.54
CA ARG A 152 -4.67 -5.44 -20.90
C ARG A 152 -5.91 -6.26 -20.61
N ALA A 153 -6.97 -5.62 -20.10
CA ALA A 153 -8.25 -6.28 -19.88
C ALA A 153 -8.80 -6.84 -21.21
N SER A 154 -8.71 -6.08 -22.29
CA SER A 154 -9.13 -6.50 -23.63
C SER A 154 -8.33 -7.70 -24.14
N TYR A 155 -7.00 -7.65 -24.05
CA TYR A 155 -6.13 -8.76 -24.46
C TYR A 155 -6.42 -10.06 -23.71
N LEU A 156 -6.84 -9.97 -22.45
CA LEU A 156 -7.13 -11.13 -21.59
C LEU A 156 -8.62 -11.49 -21.55
N GLY A 157 -9.48 -10.80 -22.28
CA GLY A 157 -10.92 -11.10 -22.38
C GLY A 157 -11.75 -10.69 -21.16
N HIS A 158 -11.27 -9.75 -20.34
CA HIS A 158 -12.02 -9.19 -19.21
C HIS A 158 -12.94 -8.05 -19.68
N TYR A 159 -13.97 -8.41 -20.47
CA TYR A 159 -14.83 -7.44 -21.16
C TYR A 159 -15.61 -6.51 -20.22
N ASP A 160 -16.00 -6.99 -19.04
CA ASP A 160 -16.65 -6.22 -17.98
C ASP A 160 -15.76 -5.05 -17.48
N VAL A 161 -14.47 -5.31 -17.35
CA VAL A 161 -13.47 -4.28 -17.03
C VAL A 161 -13.26 -3.31 -18.19
N VAL A 162 -13.24 -3.80 -19.43
CA VAL A 162 -13.09 -2.97 -20.63
C VAL A 162 -14.26 -1.99 -20.76
N GLU A 163 -15.49 -2.48 -20.66
CA GLU A 163 -16.71 -1.68 -20.75
C GLU A 163 -16.73 -0.59 -19.68
N TYR A 164 -16.39 -0.93 -18.44
CA TYR A 164 -16.31 0.04 -17.36
C TYR A 164 -15.25 1.12 -17.63
N LEU A 165 -14.04 0.73 -18.04
CA LEU A 165 -12.94 1.66 -18.29
C LEU A 165 -13.20 2.57 -19.50
N GLU A 166 -13.85 2.07 -20.54
CA GLU A 166 -14.25 2.85 -21.71
C GLU A 166 -15.27 3.93 -21.34
N ASN A 167 -16.29 3.58 -20.56
CA ASN A 167 -17.26 4.55 -20.07
C ASN A 167 -16.61 5.58 -19.12
N TYR A 168 -15.67 5.15 -18.27
CA TYR A 168 -14.94 6.05 -17.37
C TYR A 168 -14.07 7.05 -18.15
N GLU A 169 -13.31 6.58 -19.14
CA GLU A 169 -12.45 7.41 -20.00
C GLU A 169 -13.26 8.46 -20.76
N TYR A 170 -14.39 8.06 -21.36
CA TYR A 170 -15.30 8.98 -22.06
C TYR A 170 -15.82 10.12 -21.17
N VAL A 171 -16.28 9.80 -19.96
CA VAL A 171 -16.78 10.81 -19.01
C VAL A 171 -15.66 11.75 -18.55
N HIS A 172 -14.46 11.22 -18.33
CA HIS A 172 -13.31 12.01 -17.89
C HIS A 172 -12.80 12.95 -18.99
N GLU A 173 -12.81 12.53 -20.26
CA GLU A 173 -12.48 13.38 -21.40
C GLU A 173 -13.47 14.53 -21.58
N LEU A 174 -14.78 14.25 -21.45
CA LEU A 174 -15.82 15.29 -21.46
C LEU A 174 -15.65 16.30 -20.33
N SER A 175 -15.30 15.84 -19.13
CA SER A 175 -15.04 16.71 -17.97
C SER A 175 -13.77 17.55 -18.15
N SER A 176 -12.79 17.08 -18.93
CA SER A 176 -11.50 17.76 -19.15
C SER A 176 -11.56 18.76 -20.31
N GLY A 177 -12.48 18.58 -21.26
CA GLY A 177 -12.69 19.44 -22.43
C GLY A 177 -13.41 20.77 -22.14
N CYS A 178 -13.98 20.97 -20.95
CA CYS A 178 -14.59 22.24 -20.53
C CYS A 178 -13.55 23.21 -19.94
N THR A 179 -12.54 23.60 -20.71
CA THR A 179 -11.89 24.90 -20.50
C THR A 179 -12.48 25.87 -21.53
N PRO A 180 -13.25 26.89 -21.12
CA PRO A 180 -13.75 27.87 -22.07
C PRO A 180 -12.55 28.63 -22.63
N VAL A 181 -12.22 28.36 -23.90
CA VAL A 181 -11.27 29.15 -24.68
C VAL A 181 -11.91 30.53 -24.88
N LEU A 182 -11.75 31.42 -23.89
CA LEU A 182 -12.01 32.83 -24.05
C LEU A 182 -10.82 33.42 -24.82
N GLN A 183 -10.90 33.40 -26.15
CA GLN A 183 -10.13 34.31 -26.98
C GLN A 183 -11.02 35.53 -27.28
N PRO A 184 -10.71 36.73 -26.74
CA PRO A 184 -11.35 37.95 -27.21
C PRO A 184 -10.78 38.33 -28.58
N TYR A 185 -11.68 38.69 -29.50
CA TYR A 185 -11.38 39.35 -30.77
C TYR A 185 -10.94 40.80 -30.55
#